data_AF-A0A4U0YQ87-F1
#
_entry.id   AF-A0A4U0YQ87-F1
#
_cell.length_a   1.000
_cell.length_b   1.000
_cell.length_c   1.000
_cell.angle_alpha   90.00
_cell.angle_beta   90.00
_cell.angle_gamma   90.00
#
_symmetry.space_group_name_H-M   'P 1'
#
loop_
_entity.id
_entity.type
_entity.pdbx_description
1 polymer ?
#
loop_
_entity_poly.entity_id
_entity_poly.type
_entity_poly.pdbx_seq_one_letter_code
_entity_poly.pdbx_strand_id
1 'polypeptide(L)'
;MDARIATAAFTLAMAFAGTSVAASVDHYYEFHEGHKYGYGALGSSELTMVRYLGERGGVHKVVLTADDAAVVFACEIPCKHMKANQYQGSTYQGQKVIKVEEGSIGWEVFKDIEAGNLDRVLAGSNRMLWSEPGKGLQLVELD
;
A
#
# COMPACT_ATOMS: atom_id res chain seq x y z
N MET A 1 -24.22 26.77 73.18
CA MET A 1 -23.50 27.80 72.41
C MET A 1 -22.35 27.13 71.69
N ASP A 2 -22.21 27.48 70.42
CA ASP A 2 -21.11 27.24 69.48
C ASP A 2 -20.92 25.86 68.84
N ALA A 3 -21.55 25.77 67.67
CA ALA A 3 -21.21 24.90 66.55
C ALA A 3 -19.95 25.39 65.83
N ARG A 4 -19.07 24.48 65.40
CA ARG A 4 -18.11 24.73 64.30
C ARG A 4 -17.95 23.49 63.43
N ILE A 5 -18.63 23.51 62.29
CA ILE A 5 -18.46 22.57 61.17
C ILE A 5 -17.32 23.12 60.31
N ALA A 6 -16.24 22.35 60.17
CA ALA A 6 -15.13 22.69 59.28
C ALA A 6 -15.40 22.10 57.89
N THR A 7 -15.78 22.96 56.95
CA THR A 7 -16.00 22.62 55.54
C THR A 7 -14.66 22.64 54.81
N ALA A 8 -14.07 21.48 54.53
CA ALA A 8 -12.90 21.36 53.68
C ALA A 8 -13.33 21.38 52.21
N ALA A 9 -12.94 22.42 51.48
CA ALA A 9 -13.17 22.56 50.06
C ALA A 9 -12.25 21.61 49.26
N PHE A 10 -12.85 20.66 48.55
CA PHE A 10 -12.16 19.73 47.67
C PHE A 10 -12.18 20.29 46.25
N THR A 11 -11.12 20.99 45.85
CA THR A 11 -10.98 21.51 44.48
C THR A 11 -10.45 20.40 43.58
N LEU A 12 -11.37 19.75 42.85
CA LEU A 12 -11.05 18.74 41.85
C LEU A 12 -10.60 19.43 40.55
N ALA A 13 -9.29 19.56 40.33
CA ALA A 13 -8.75 20.02 39.06
C ALA A 13 -8.73 18.85 38.06
N MET A 14 -9.75 18.77 37.20
CA MET A 14 -9.73 17.87 36.04
C MET A 14 -8.78 18.43 34.98
N ALA A 15 -7.56 17.92 34.93
CA ALA A 15 -6.65 18.14 33.82
C ALA A 15 -7.14 17.29 32.63
N PHE A 16 -7.76 17.93 31.65
CA PHE A 16 -8.03 17.30 30.35
C PHE A 16 -6.69 17.15 29.61
N ALA A 17 -6.07 15.98 29.76
CA ALA A 17 -5.01 15.55 28.86
C ALA A 17 -5.65 15.35 27.47
N GLY A 18 -5.53 16.35 26.61
CA GLY A 18 -5.90 16.25 25.21
C GLY A 18 -4.96 15.25 24.53
N THR A 19 -5.41 14.01 24.39
CA THR A 19 -4.76 13.02 23.54
C THR A 19 -4.82 13.54 22.10
N SER A 20 -3.70 14.06 21.62
CA SER A 20 -3.47 14.29 20.20
C SER A 20 -3.54 12.92 19.53
N VAL A 21 -4.71 12.57 18.99
CA VAL A 21 -4.87 11.43 18.11
C VAL A 21 -4.27 11.89 16.80
N ALA A 22 -2.99 11.60 16.59
CA ALA A 22 -2.39 11.75 15.26
C ALA A 22 -3.31 11.00 14.29
N ALA A 23 -3.89 11.70 13.33
CA ALA A 23 -4.70 11.07 12.30
C ALA A 23 -3.81 10.03 11.61
N SER A 24 -4.08 8.75 11.88
CA SER A 24 -3.37 7.67 11.20
C SER A 24 -3.73 7.79 9.72
N VAL A 25 -2.71 7.91 8.88
CA VAL A 25 -2.89 7.76 7.43
C VAL A 25 -3.49 6.38 7.21
N ASP A 26 -4.76 6.35 6.82
CA ASP A 26 -5.49 5.09 6.61
C ASP A 26 -4.98 4.40 5.34
N HIS A 27 -4.57 5.19 4.34
CA HIS A 27 -3.97 4.73 3.09
C HIS A 27 -3.08 5.83 2.46
N TYR A 28 -2.16 5.43 1.58
CA TYR A 28 -1.23 6.36 0.91
C TYR A 28 -1.67 6.79 -0.49
N TYR A 29 -2.53 6.03 -1.18
CA TYR A 29 -3.00 6.44 -2.51
C TYR A 29 -3.83 7.75 -2.46
N GLU A 30 -3.65 8.61 -3.46
CA GLU A 30 -4.37 9.88 -3.60
C GLU A 30 -5.61 9.77 -4.49
N PHE A 31 -5.67 8.71 -5.31
CA PHE A 31 -6.75 8.49 -6.27
C PHE A 31 -7.06 7.01 -6.40
N HIS A 32 -8.33 6.66 -6.61
CA HIS A 32 -8.78 5.29 -6.80
C HIS A 32 -9.84 5.19 -7.90
N GLU A 33 -9.62 4.30 -8.86
CA GLU A 33 -10.56 3.99 -9.94
C GLU A 33 -10.62 2.46 -10.15
N GLY A 34 -11.64 1.81 -9.58
CA GLY A 34 -11.90 0.38 -9.75
C GLY A 34 -10.92 -0.52 -8.99
N HIS A 35 -9.84 -0.93 -9.67
CA HIS A 35 -8.73 -1.70 -9.06
C HIS A 35 -7.38 -1.03 -9.36
N LYS A 36 -7.42 0.28 -9.59
CA LYS A 36 -6.25 1.11 -9.88
C LYS A 36 -6.12 2.17 -8.79
N TYR A 37 -4.92 2.30 -8.25
CA TYR A 37 -4.61 3.19 -7.14
C TYR A 37 -3.50 4.14 -7.56
N GLY A 38 -3.72 5.45 -7.44
CA GLY A 38 -2.80 6.49 -7.87
C GLY A 38 -1.96 7.02 -6.71
N TYR A 39 -0.64 7.00 -6.87
CA TYR A 39 0.32 7.47 -5.86
C TYR A 39 1.12 8.64 -6.43
N GLY A 40 1.22 9.73 -5.67
CA GLY A 40 2.03 10.89 -6.05
C GLY A 40 3.51 10.66 -5.81
N ALA A 41 4.34 11.17 -6.71
CA ALA A 41 5.77 11.34 -6.41
C ALA A 41 5.99 12.70 -5.76
N LEU A 42 6.90 12.78 -4.79
CA LEU A 42 7.27 14.06 -4.18
C LEU A 42 7.73 15.06 -5.26
N GLY A 43 7.03 16.20 -5.36
CA GLY A 43 7.33 17.24 -6.34
C GLY A 43 6.77 17.00 -7.75
N SER A 44 5.92 15.99 -7.95
CA SER A 44 5.20 15.74 -9.20
C SER A 44 3.71 16.04 -9.03
N SER A 45 3.08 16.55 -10.08
CA SER A 45 1.60 16.61 -10.18
C SER A 45 0.99 15.36 -10.80
N GLU A 46 1.82 14.44 -11.30
CA GLU A 46 1.38 13.20 -11.94
C GLU A 46 1.26 12.07 -10.92
N LEU A 47 0.19 11.29 -11.03
CA LEU A 47 -0.04 10.10 -10.22
C LEU A 47 0.44 8.86 -10.97
N THR A 48 1.18 8.00 -10.27
CA THR A 48 1.52 6.66 -10.75
C THR A 48 0.38 5.71 -10.41
N MET A 49 -0.31 5.22 -11.44
CA MET A 49 -1.40 4.25 -11.28
C MET A 49 -0.85 2.82 -11.17
N VAL A 50 -1.13 2.16 -10.05
CA VAL A 50 -0.77 0.77 -9.78
C VAL A 50 -2.02 -0.11 -9.69
N ARG A 51 -1.90 -1.39 -10.03
CA ARG A 51 -2.91 -2.41 -9.71
C ARG A 51 -2.30 -3.50 -8.86
N TYR A 52 -3.00 -3.92 -7.82
CA TYR A 52 -2.57 -5.06 -7.02
C TYR A 52 -2.98 -6.37 -7.70
N LEU A 53 -1.98 -7.19 -8.03
CA LEU A 53 -2.20 -8.47 -8.69
C LEU A 53 -2.57 -9.57 -7.68
N GLY A 54 -2.19 -9.41 -6.41
CA GLY A 54 -2.42 -10.38 -5.35
C GLY A 54 -1.12 -10.90 -4.74
N GLU A 55 -1.26 -11.93 -3.92
CA GLU A 55 -0.18 -12.62 -3.21
C GLU A 55 -0.13 -14.08 -3.66
N ARG A 56 1.08 -14.61 -3.80
CA ARG A 56 1.30 -16.06 -3.91
C ARG A 56 2.57 -16.44 -3.16
N GLY A 57 2.43 -17.35 -2.20
CA GLY A 57 3.56 -17.85 -1.39
C GLY A 57 4.29 -16.72 -0.65
N GLY A 58 3.56 -15.77 -0.06
CA GLY A 58 4.14 -14.62 0.66
C GLY A 58 4.65 -13.50 -0.23
N VAL A 59 4.67 -13.67 -1.55
CA VAL A 59 5.13 -12.65 -2.50
C VAL A 59 3.94 -11.89 -3.06
N HIS A 60 3.86 -10.61 -2.75
CA HIS A 60 2.88 -9.67 -3.28
C HIS A 60 3.36 -9.09 -4.61
N LYS A 61 2.46 -8.93 -5.59
CA LYS A 61 2.77 -8.32 -6.87
C LYS A 61 1.86 -7.15 -7.20
N VAL A 62 2.44 -6.10 -7.77
CA VAL A 62 1.71 -4.97 -8.36
C VAL A 62 2.18 -4.72 -9.77
N VAL A 63 1.30 -4.18 -10.62
CA VAL A 63 1.64 -3.81 -11.98
C VAL A 63 1.39 -2.32 -12.24
N LEU A 64 2.35 -1.70 -12.91
CA LEU A 64 2.23 -0.38 -13.53
C LEU A 64 2.16 -0.59 -15.03
N THR A 65 1.20 0.05 -15.68
CA THR A 65 1.03 -0.03 -17.14
C THR A 65 1.06 1.38 -17.71
N ALA A 66 1.93 1.61 -18.69
CA ALA A 66 2.00 2.83 -19.47
C ALA A 66 2.08 2.45 -20.95
N ASP A 67 1.04 2.78 -21.71
CA ASP A 67 0.88 2.38 -23.11
C ASP A 67 1.04 0.86 -23.31
N ASP A 68 2.08 0.44 -24.04
CA ASP A 68 2.43 -0.95 -24.28
C ASP A 68 3.55 -1.47 -23.35
N ALA A 69 4.04 -0.66 -22.41
CA ALA A 69 5.00 -1.06 -21.40
C ALA A 69 4.31 -1.45 -20.09
N ALA A 70 4.85 -2.48 -19.43
CA ALA A 70 4.42 -2.87 -18.09
C ALA A 70 5.62 -3.12 -17.17
N VAL A 71 5.51 -2.69 -15.92
CA VAL A 71 6.46 -3.02 -14.86
C VAL A 71 5.72 -3.75 -13.76
N VAL A 72 6.13 -4.99 -13.48
CA VAL A 72 5.60 -5.76 -12.36
C VAL A 72 6.59 -5.71 -11.20
N PHE A 73 6.19 -5.09 -10.10
CA PHE A 73 6.94 -5.14 -8.85
C PHE A 73 6.49 -6.33 -8.03
N ALA A 74 7.46 -7.04 -7.43
CA ALA A 74 7.22 -8.18 -6.56
C ALA A 74 8.02 -8.04 -5.26
N CYS A 75 7.38 -8.27 -4.12
CA CYS A 75 8.03 -8.18 -2.81
C CYS A 75 7.34 -9.04 -1.75
N GLU A 76 8.11 -9.53 -0.78
CA GLU A 76 7.60 -10.08 0.47
C GLU A 76 7.43 -8.93 1.50
N ILE A 77 6.45 -9.04 2.40
CA ILE A 77 6.21 -8.03 3.44
C ILE A 77 6.87 -8.48 4.75
N PRO A 78 7.65 -7.62 5.44
CA PRO A 78 7.94 -6.22 5.11
C PRO A 78 8.92 -6.03 3.94
N CYS A 79 8.60 -5.13 3.02
CA CYS A 79 9.33 -4.96 1.78
C CYS A 79 10.56 -4.06 1.93
N LYS A 80 11.77 -4.64 1.98
CA LYS A 80 13.04 -3.88 1.96
C LYS A 80 13.61 -3.68 0.54
N HIS A 81 13.39 -4.66 -0.33
CA HIS A 81 13.82 -4.64 -1.72
C HIS A 81 12.74 -5.28 -2.58
N MET A 82 12.36 -4.61 -3.66
CA MET A 82 11.40 -5.14 -4.62
C MET A 82 12.09 -5.56 -5.92
N LYS A 83 11.61 -6.63 -6.53
CA LYS A 83 12.00 -7.03 -7.88
C LYS A 83 11.10 -6.31 -8.87
N ALA A 84 11.68 -5.62 -9.84
CA ALA A 84 10.99 -4.92 -10.91
C ALA A 84 11.23 -5.66 -12.23
N ASN A 85 10.20 -6.33 -12.74
CA ASN A 85 10.24 -7.01 -14.03
C ASN A 85 9.63 -6.10 -15.10
N GLN A 86 10.40 -5.80 -16.14
CA GLN A 86 9.99 -4.90 -17.21
C GLN A 86 9.52 -5.70 -18.43
N TYR A 87 8.44 -5.26 -19.05
CA TYR A 87 7.83 -5.86 -20.23
C TYR A 87 7.51 -4.80 -21.28
N GLN A 88 7.68 -5.17 -22.55
CA GLN A 88 7.20 -4.43 -23.73
C GLN A 88 6.21 -5.34 -24.46
N GLY A 89 4.92 -5.01 -24.40
CA GLY A 89 3.83 -5.91 -24.72
C GLY A 89 3.90 -7.18 -23.85
N SER A 90 3.99 -8.34 -24.50
CA SER A 90 4.20 -9.63 -23.83
C SER A 90 5.68 -10.00 -23.64
N THR A 91 6.61 -9.19 -24.15
CA THR A 91 8.04 -9.53 -24.19
C THR A 91 8.74 -9.03 -22.93
N TYR A 92 9.35 -9.95 -22.18
CA TYR A 92 10.18 -9.63 -21.03
C TYR A 92 11.48 -8.92 -21.46
N GLN A 93 11.72 -7.74 -20.89
CA GLN A 93 12.87 -6.88 -21.19
C GLN A 93 14.00 -7.05 -20.18
N GLY A 94 13.67 -7.34 -18.92
CA GLY A 94 14.68 -7.53 -17.88
C GLY A 94 14.13 -7.39 -16.46
N GLN A 95 15.03 -7.56 -15.50
CA GLN A 95 14.75 -7.43 -14.08
C GLN A 95 15.77 -6.52 -13.40
N LYS A 96 15.29 -5.72 -12.45
CA LYS A 96 16.12 -4.98 -11.51
C LYS A 96 15.64 -5.26 -10.08
N VAL A 97 16.54 -5.15 -9.11
CA VAL A 97 16.19 -5.14 -7.69
C VAL A 97 16.36 -3.72 -7.20
N ILE A 98 15.31 -3.18 -6.58
CA ILE A 98 15.23 -1.78 -6.16
C ILE A 98 15.05 -1.76 -4.66
N LYS A 99 15.87 -0.99 -3.97
CA LYS A 99 15.70 -0.73 -2.53
C LYS A 99 14.44 0.11 -2.33
N VAL A 100 13.58 -0.30 -1.40
CA VAL A 100 12.35 0.39 -1.08
C VAL A 100 12.60 1.31 0.09
N GLU A 101 12.62 2.61 -0.17
CA GLU A 101 12.88 3.64 0.84
C GLU A 101 11.56 4.30 1.28
N GLU A 102 11.48 4.70 2.55
CA GLU A 102 10.30 5.39 3.09
C GLU A 102 9.98 6.66 2.29
N GLY A 103 8.70 6.86 2.01
CA GLY A 103 8.22 7.95 1.13
C GLY A 103 8.45 7.73 -0.37
N SER A 104 9.04 6.61 -0.80
CA SER A 104 9.00 6.22 -2.21
C SER A 104 7.64 5.60 -2.55
N ILE A 105 7.20 5.72 -3.80
CA ILE A 105 5.95 5.09 -4.28
C ILE A 105 5.94 3.59 -3.98
N GLY A 106 7.07 2.89 -4.16
CA GLY A 106 7.16 1.47 -3.83
C GLY A 106 6.87 1.20 -2.35
N TRP A 107 7.37 2.05 -1.45
CA TRP A 107 7.12 1.90 -0.02
C TRP A 107 5.66 2.15 0.32
N GLU A 108 5.08 3.22 -0.20
CA GLU A 108 3.67 3.59 0.03
C GLU A 108 2.73 2.48 -0.46
N VAL A 109 2.96 1.97 -1.66
CA VAL A 109 2.18 0.87 -2.24
C VAL A 109 2.26 -0.38 -1.38
N PHE A 110 3.46 -0.80 -0.97
CA PHE A 110 3.60 -2.01 -0.15
C PHE A 110 3.12 -1.80 1.30
N LYS A 111 3.07 -0.57 1.80
CA LYS A 111 2.42 -0.24 3.07
C LYS A 111 0.90 -0.36 2.98
N ASP A 112 0.30 0.10 1.89
CA ASP A 112 -1.13 -0.10 1.64
C ASP A 112 -1.48 -1.59 1.45
N ILE A 113 -0.59 -2.39 0.87
CA ILE A 113 -0.77 -3.85 0.82
C ILE A 113 -0.68 -4.47 2.21
N GLU A 114 0.31 -4.08 3.02
CA GLU A 114 0.49 -4.54 4.41
C GLU A 114 -0.73 -4.23 5.28
N ALA A 115 -1.36 -3.07 5.05
CA ALA A 115 -2.57 -2.63 5.73
C ALA A 115 -3.87 -3.25 5.17
N GLY A 116 -3.82 -3.91 4.00
CA GLY A 116 -5.01 -4.50 3.37
C GLY A 116 -5.90 -3.48 2.62
N ASN A 117 -5.33 -2.35 2.21
CA ASN A 117 -6.05 -1.26 1.56
C ASN A 117 -6.25 -1.46 0.05
N LEU A 118 -5.56 -2.43 -0.56
CA LEU A 118 -5.61 -2.67 -2.01
C LEU A 118 -6.39 -3.94 -2.35
N ASP A 119 -7.38 -3.79 -3.23
CA ASP A 119 -8.12 -4.89 -3.80
C ASP A 119 -7.31 -5.58 -4.90
N ARG A 120 -7.33 -6.92 -4.88
CA ARG A 120 -6.71 -7.74 -5.91
C ARG A 120 -7.51 -7.72 -7.21
N VAL A 121 -6.81 -7.74 -8.35
CA VAL A 121 -7.44 -7.93 -9.67
C VAL A 121 -7.75 -9.40 -9.90
N LEU A 122 -9.04 -9.74 -9.94
CA LEU A 122 -9.53 -11.08 -10.33
C LEU A 122 -9.93 -11.09 -11.81
N ALA A 123 -9.45 -12.08 -12.56
CA ALA A 123 -9.78 -12.32 -13.96
C ALA A 123 -10.87 -13.40 -14.10
N GLY A 124 -12.06 -13.13 -13.55
CA GLY A 124 -13.16 -14.09 -13.46
C GLY A 124 -13.17 -14.87 -12.14
N SER A 125 -14.02 -15.89 -12.05
CA SER A 125 -14.16 -16.72 -10.84
C SER A 125 -12.87 -17.52 -10.59
N ASN A 126 -12.02 -17.04 -9.69
CA ASN A 126 -10.83 -17.71 -9.16
C ASN A 126 -9.53 -17.67 -10.00
N ARG A 127 -9.35 -16.69 -10.90
CA ARG A 127 -8.07 -16.48 -11.61
C ARG A 127 -7.46 -15.13 -11.25
N MET A 128 -6.14 -15.06 -11.14
CA MET A 128 -5.38 -13.83 -10.96
C MET A 128 -4.46 -13.58 -12.16
N LEU A 129 -4.21 -12.32 -12.49
CA LEU A 129 -3.16 -11.97 -13.44
C LEU A 129 -1.81 -12.06 -12.71
N TRP A 130 -0.91 -12.88 -13.23
CA TRP A 130 0.39 -13.17 -12.63
C TRP A 130 1.49 -13.16 -13.68
N SER A 131 2.66 -12.65 -13.33
CA SER A 131 3.81 -12.68 -14.22
C SER A 131 4.90 -13.60 -13.69
N GLU A 132 5.53 -14.36 -14.59
CA GLU A 132 6.75 -15.10 -14.31
C GLU A 132 7.86 -14.65 -15.27
N PRO A 133 9.13 -14.59 -14.83
CA PRO A 133 10.24 -14.29 -15.72
C PRO A 133 10.25 -15.19 -16.95
N GLY A 134 10.35 -14.59 -18.14
CA GLY A 134 10.36 -15.31 -19.42
C GLY A 134 9.01 -15.86 -19.90
N LYS A 135 7.94 -15.78 -19.09
CA LYS A 135 6.61 -16.32 -19.43
C LYS A 135 5.57 -15.25 -19.75
N GLY A 136 5.90 -13.97 -19.54
CA GLY A 136 4.97 -12.85 -19.72
C GLY A 136 3.92 -12.77 -18.61
N LEU A 137 2.92 -11.91 -18.82
CA LEU A 137 1.72 -11.81 -17.98
C LEU A 137 0.72 -12.90 -18.37
N GLN A 138 0.28 -13.70 -17.41
CA GLN A 138 -0.59 -14.86 -17.60
C GLN A 138 -1.72 -14.87 -16.57
N LEU A 139 -2.84 -15.50 -16.90
CA LEU A 139 -3.91 -15.76 -15.95
C LEU A 139 -3.70 -17.11 -15.27
N VAL A 140 -3.39 -17.09 -13.98
CA VAL A 140 -3.19 -18.30 -13.16
C VAL A 140 -4.40 -18.55 -12.26
N GLU A 141 -4.73 -19.82 -12.03
CA GLU A 141 -5.74 -20.22 -11.05
C GLU A 141 -5.19 -20.06 -9.63
N LEU A 142 -6.07 -19.66 -8.72
CA LEU A 142 -5.79 -19.59 -7.30
C LEU A 142 -6.15 -20.95 -6.66
N ASP A 143 -5.19 -21.58 -6.00
CA ASP A 143 -5.40 -22.82 -5.24
C ASP A 143 -6.20 -22.58 -3.94
#